data_AF-A0A971EZZ6-F1
#
_entry.id   AF-A0A971EZZ6-F1
#
_cell.length_a   1.000
_cell.length_b   1.000
_cell.length_c   1.000
_cell.angle_alpha   90.00
_cell.angle_beta   90.00
_cell.angle_gamma   90.00
#
_symmetry.space_group_name_H-M   'P 1'
#
loop_
_entity.id
_entity.type
_entity.pdbx_description
1 polymer ?
#
loop_
_entity_poly.entity_id
_entity_poly.type
_entity_poly.pdbx_seq_one_letter_code
_entity_poly.pdbx_strand_id
1 'polypeptide(L)'
;MHNQIYEEVRTKALNRIKHVRNAYSSRTEEINPIINAAINSTFFDIGGDDYSEYSFIMTEVERYSDAMLSDLIYGLLDEYQIKVTPVHIDNQKINEAPILSFIHSEGIMNILYLFKRFGMNHSLPSNTLEAIMEHHKADDYKYISLVSKYPYAEAFNHNNDESDPSRGTHLYSLKHFFDQFFSPDEFDIFKSFAETYTKDVRKYLGLSVTKSLTPYALFNFKNAVDYSIRHFQYNNVLRSELVGINSTQLSLISEQYLNDRFYKALIGKRDYAQSFITAEWLYDSMKTAENIDLTAIAMGYFKAIEQLMLALIALHKNEGRTIKKKKKDEYPYIILSDSNIADDKIDTTLGSLIAFMKFYKNRDLFRFEINEETQNHIIAVLEDIKGLRNGYFHKDNLIDWNYIEKARSTAYLMSFLLLGSYQIKEEGLEHLCIPPKTQEPDYYRLCAYVNFNSDQLFYISKDGKLYEGVASVPDDEMIIDKFGDPQYSGVYFRKLFEVNEDKALRWATDNRTVTRFNQSNLPILIYTGTIKTCSTGMQFSGPEKLLYKNGVYFDLCQDEKPTY
;
A
#
# COMPACT_ATOMS: atom_id res chain seq x y z
N MET A 1 23.34 0.50 35.76
CA MET A 1 23.35 -0.95 35.48
C MET A 1 22.39 -1.31 34.37
N HIS A 2 21.11 -0.87 34.38
CA HIS A 2 20.14 -1.23 33.33
C HIS A 2 20.67 -1.01 31.90
N ASN A 3 21.18 0.20 31.58
CA ASN A 3 21.75 0.49 30.25
C ASN A 3 22.88 -0.46 29.82
N GLN A 4 23.60 -1.09 30.75
CA GLN A 4 24.66 -2.03 30.42
C GLN A 4 24.09 -3.38 29.94
N ILE A 5 23.03 -3.89 30.57
CA ILE A 5 22.34 -5.13 30.14
C ILE A 5 21.83 -4.98 28.71
N TYR A 6 21.12 -3.88 28.42
CA TYR A 6 20.59 -3.60 27.08
C TYR A 6 21.69 -3.51 26.01
N GLU A 7 22.79 -2.81 26.28
CA GLU A 7 23.87 -2.67 25.29
C GLU A 7 24.66 -3.97 25.08
N GLU A 8 24.86 -4.77 26.13
CA GLU A 8 25.55 -6.06 26.04
C GLU A 8 24.76 -7.05 25.17
N VAL A 9 23.46 -7.24 25.44
CA VAL A 9 22.62 -8.16 24.66
C VAL A 9 22.46 -7.69 23.21
N ARG A 10 22.32 -6.37 23.00
CA ARG A 10 22.26 -5.76 21.65
C ARG A 10 23.52 -6.00 20.87
N THR A 11 24.68 -5.74 21.46
CA THR A 11 25.97 -5.90 20.77
C THR A 11 26.19 -7.35 20.35
N LYS A 12 25.90 -8.30 21.26
CA LYS A 12 25.97 -9.74 20.99
C LYS A 12 25.05 -10.15 19.85
N ALA A 13 23.79 -9.70 19.86
CA ALA A 13 22.80 -10.03 18.84
C ALA A 13 23.15 -9.42 17.46
N LEU A 14 23.53 -8.14 17.43
CA LEU A 14 23.91 -7.45 16.19
C LEU A 14 25.15 -8.07 15.55
N ASN A 15 26.14 -8.49 16.34
CA ASN A 15 27.31 -9.17 15.79
C ASN A 15 26.95 -10.51 15.15
N ARG A 16 26.06 -11.31 15.78
CA ARG A 16 25.56 -12.57 15.19
C ARG A 16 24.81 -12.33 13.89
N ILE A 17 23.92 -11.33 13.85
CA ILE A 17 23.17 -10.94 12.65
C ILE A 17 24.12 -10.52 11.51
N LYS A 18 25.13 -9.70 11.82
CA LYS A 18 26.16 -9.30 10.85
C LYS A 18 26.91 -10.49 10.28
N HIS A 19 27.26 -11.46 11.11
CA HIS A 19 27.96 -12.66 10.66
C HIS A 19 27.11 -13.51 9.73
N VAL A 20 25.83 -13.74 10.04
CA VAL A 20 24.93 -14.48 9.14
C VAL A 20 24.79 -13.78 7.80
N ARG A 21 24.49 -12.48 7.77
CA ARG A 21 24.41 -11.73 6.50
C ARG A 21 25.67 -11.88 5.65
N ASN A 22 26.85 -11.72 6.24
CA ASN A 22 28.12 -11.79 5.50
C ASN A 22 28.53 -13.22 5.12
N ALA A 23 28.06 -14.23 5.84
CA ALA A 23 28.32 -15.63 5.52
C ALA A 23 27.52 -16.06 4.28
N TYR A 24 26.30 -15.54 4.13
CA TYR A 24 25.39 -15.91 3.04
C TYR A 24 25.44 -14.95 1.84
N SER A 25 26.09 -13.79 1.95
CA SER A 25 26.38 -12.96 0.76
C SER A 25 27.17 -13.77 -0.26
N SER A 26 26.49 -14.14 -1.35
CA SER A 26 26.89 -15.09 -2.39
C SER A 26 28.40 -15.11 -2.69
N ARG A 27 29.05 -16.24 -2.35
CA ARG A 27 30.42 -16.57 -2.81
C ARG A 27 30.32 -17.47 -4.02
N THR A 28 30.55 -16.89 -5.21
CA THR A 28 30.52 -17.62 -6.49
C THR A 28 31.50 -18.81 -6.56
N GLU A 29 32.51 -18.84 -5.69
CA GLU A 29 33.56 -19.86 -5.66
C GLU A 29 33.14 -21.18 -4.95
N GLU A 30 32.01 -21.20 -4.23
CA GLU A 30 31.57 -22.33 -3.40
C GLU A 30 30.36 -23.10 -4.00
N ILE A 31 29.89 -22.72 -5.20
CA ILE A 31 28.67 -23.29 -5.80
C ILE A 31 28.95 -24.69 -6.36
N ASN A 32 28.41 -25.72 -5.70
CA ASN A 32 28.42 -27.08 -6.23
C ASN A 32 27.46 -27.17 -7.44
N PRO A 33 27.96 -27.48 -8.65
CA PRO A 33 27.14 -27.46 -9.87
C PRO A 33 26.02 -28.50 -9.88
N ILE A 34 26.18 -29.63 -9.17
CA ILE A 34 25.16 -30.68 -9.08
C ILE A 34 24.02 -30.22 -8.17
N ILE A 35 24.34 -29.62 -7.02
CA ILE A 35 23.33 -29.08 -6.10
C ILE A 35 22.58 -27.92 -6.77
N ASN A 36 23.29 -27.03 -7.45
CA ASN A 36 22.67 -25.92 -8.16
C ASN A 36 21.74 -26.42 -9.29
N ALA A 37 22.15 -27.44 -10.06
CA ALA A 37 21.29 -28.06 -11.06
C ALA A 37 20.04 -28.72 -10.43
N ALA A 38 20.17 -29.33 -9.25
CA ALA A 38 19.05 -29.90 -8.53
C ALA A 38 18.07 -28.82 -8.04
N ILE A 39 18.55 -27.73 -7.45
CA ILE A 39 17.75 -26.57 -7.01
C ILE A 39 16.99 -25.97 -8.21
N ASN A 40 17.69 -25.69 -9.30
CA ASN A 40 17.09 -25.19 -10.54
C ASN A 40 16.10 -26.16 -11.22
N SER A 41 16.10 -27.44 -10.83
CA SER A 41 15.17 -28.46 -11.33
C SER A 41 13.98 -28.72 -10.40
N THR A 42 13.87 -28.00 -9.28
CA THR A 42 12.77 -28.17 -8.33
C THR A 42 11.43 -27.77 -8.95
N PHE A 43 10.40 -28.58 -8.70
CA PHE A 43 9.03 -28.25 -9.09
C PHE A 43 8.37 -27.39 -8.00
N PHE A 44 7.55 -26.43 -8.41
CA PHE A 44 6.82 -25.51 -7.51
C PHE A 44 7.72 -24.60 -6.65
N ASP A 45 8.88 -24.20 -7.16
CA ASP A 45 9.63 -23.09 -6.57
C ASP A 45 8.93 -21.76 -6.85
N ILE A 46 8.09 -21.32 -5.90
CA ILE A 46 7.29 -20.09 -6.02
C ILE A 46 8.15 -18.85 -5.74
N GLY A 47 9.15 -18.96 -4.86
CA GLY A 47 9.92 -17.83 -4.33
C GLY A 47 11.23 -17.57 -5.08
N GLY A 48 11.83 -18.60 -5.67
CA GLY A 48 13.16 -18.53 -6.25
C GLY A 48 14.28 -18.55 -5.21
N ASP A 49 15.52 -18.55 -5.71
CA ASP A 49 16.73 -18.56 -4.89
C ASP A 49 16.82 -17.33 -3.95
N ASP A 50 16.51 -16.13 -4.47
CA ASP A 50 16.59 -14.87 -3.71
C ASP A 50 15.63 -14.85 -2.51
N TYR A 51 14.42 -15.39 -2.66
CA TYR A 51 13.47 -15.50 -1.55
C TYR A 51 13.91 -16.53 -0.53
N SER A 52 14.48 -17.65 -0.97
CA SER A 52 14.95 -18.72 -0.09
C SER A 52 16.11 -18.23 0.80
N GLU A 53 17.07 -17.51 0.22
CA GLU A 53 18.16 -16.87 0.98
C GLU A 53 17.61 -15.81 1.93
N TYR A 54 16.73 -14.93 1.44
CA TYR A 54 16.08 -13.91 2.27
C TYR A 54 15.34 -14.53 3.47
N SER A 55 14.50 -15.54 3.23
CA SER A 55 13.69 -16.23 4.24
C SER A 55 14.58 -16.90 5.29
N PHE A 56 15.66 -17.55 4.87
CA PHE A 56 16.64 -18.14 5.78
C PHE A 56 17.31 -17.07 6.66
N ILE A 57 17.80 -15.98 6.08
CA ILE A 57 18.44 -14.89 6.83
C ILE A 57 17.45 -14.29 7.83
N MET A 58 16.19 -14.06 7.43
CA MET A 58 15.16 -13.54 8.34
C MET A 58 14.89 -14.49 9.50
N THR A 59 14.79 -15.80 9.24
CA THR A 59 14.60 -16.82 10.29
C THR A 59 15.74 -16.81 11.31
N GLU A 60 16.99 -16.67 10.85
CA GLU A 60 18.15 -16.58 11.73
C GLU A 60 18.19 -15.27 12.54
N VAL A 61 17.83 -14.14 11.91
CA VAL A 61 17.71 -12.84 12.57
C VAL A 61 16.67 -12.90 13.68
N GLU A 62 15.52 -13.51 13.39
CA GLU A 62 14.45 -13.74 14.35
C GLU A 62 14.93 -14.57 15.53
N ARG A 63 15.60 -15.69 15.28
CA ARG A 63 16.19 -16.54 16.32
C ARG A 63 17.19 -15.80 17.22
N TYR A 64 18.03 -14.94 16.65
CA TYR A 64 18.96 -14.13 17.44
C TYR A 64 18.26 -13.02 18.22
N SER A 65 17.18 -12.45 17.68
CA SER A 65 16.36 -11.46 18.35
C SER A 65 15.62 -12.07 19.54
N ASP A 66 15.09 -13.29 19.37
CA ASP A 66 14.40 -14.07 20.40
C ASP A 66 15.38 -14.43 21.53
N ALA A 67 16.59 -14.90 21.19
CA ALA A 67 17.64 -15.16 22.17
C ALA A 67 18.09 -13.88 22.92
N MET A 68 18.19 -12.75 22.21
CA MET A 68 18.50 -11.45 22.82
C MET A 68 17.42 -11.02 23.81
N LEU A 69 16.14 -11.17 23.43
CA LEU A 69 15.01 -10.86 24.31
C LEU A 69 15.04 -11.76 25.56
N SER A 70 15.31 -13.06 25.40
CA SER A 70 15.45 -13.98 26.52
C SER A 70 16.58 -13.56 27.47
N ASP A 71 17.78 -13.29 26.95
CA ASP A 71 18.92 -12.82 27.74
C ASP A 71 18.59 -11.51 28.48
N LEU A 72 17.87 -10.59 27.81
CA LEU A 72 17.44 -9.32 28.39
C LEU A 72 16.44 -9.52 29.54
N ILE A 73 15.38 -10.30 29.32
CA ILE A 73 14.36 -10.52 30.34
C ILE A 73 14.96 -11.22 31.56
N TYR A 74 15.79 -12.26 31.39
CA TYR A 74 16.47 -12.88 32.52
C TYR A 74 17.43 -11.93 33.23
N GLY A 75 18.16 -11.08 32.50
CA GLY A 75 19.01 -10.06 33.08
C GLY A 75 18.23 -9.03 33.92
N LEU A 76 17.06 -8.59 33.44
CA LEU A 76 16.18 -7.71 34.20
C LEU A 76 15.59 -8.41 35.42
N LEU A 77 15.14 -9.67 35.29
CA LEU A 77 14.64 -10.45 36.42
C LEU A 77 15.70 -10.59 37.52
N ASP A 78 16.96 -10.82 37.17
CA ASP A 78 18.08 -10.90 38.13
C ASP A 78 18.38 -9.55 38.80
N GLU A 79 18.47 -8.47 38.01
CA GLU A 79 18.71 -7.10 38.51
C GLU A 79 17.63 -6.64 39.50
N TYR A 80 16.36 -6.95 39.21
CA TYR A 80 15.23 -6.67 40.09
C TYR A 80 15.03 -7.73 41.19
N GLN A 81 15.93 -8.71 41.29
CA GLN A 81 15.94 -9.79 42.30
C GLN A 81 14.67 -10.65 42.29
N ILE A 82 14.06 -10.82 41.13
CA ILE A 82 12.85 -11.62 40.91
C ILE A 82 13.26 -13.08 40.72
N LYS A 83 12.89 -13.92 41.67
CA LYS A 83 13.18 -15.36 41.60
C LYS A 83 12.26 -16.04 40.61
N VAL A 84 12.88 -16.70 39.63
CA VAL A 84 12.20 -17.52 38.63
C VAL A 84 12.90 -18.87 38.47
N THR A 85 12.14 -19.89 38.08
CA THR A 85 12.70 -21.21 37.72
C THR A 85 12.55 -21.39 36.21
N PRO A 86 13.64 -21.41 35.43
CA PRO A 86 13.56 -21.64 33.99
C PRO A 86 12.88 -22.97 33.67
N VAL A 87 12.01 -22.96 32.66
CA VAL A 87 11.34 -24.15 32.14
C VAL A 87 11.83 -24.36 30.71
N HIS A 88 12.35 -25.56 30.42
CA HIS A 88 12.82 -25.92 29.09
C HIS A 88 11.81 -26.85 28.42
N ILE A 89 11.30 -26.44 27.26
CA ILE A 89 10.28 -27.17 26.50
C ILE A 89 10.97 -27.71 25.24
N ASP A 90 10.96 -29.04 25.07
CA ASP A 90 11.62 -29.70 23.93
C ASP A 90 10.81 -29.53 22.64
N ASN A 91 11.49 -29.09 21.58
CA ASN A 91 10.90 -28.76 20.29
C ASN A 91 10.49 -29.98 19.46
N GLN A 92 10.89 -31.21 19.84
CA GLN A 92 10.68 -32.40 19.00
C GLN A 92 9.21 -32.80 18.77
N LYS A 93 8.25 -32.21 19.49
CA LYS A 93 6.81 -32.53 19.38
C LYS A 93 5.90 -31.33 19.14
N ILE A 94 6.46 -30.14 18.91
CA ILE A 94 5.70 -28.88 18.89
C ILE A 94 6.16 -28.08 17.67
N ASN A 95 5.21 -27.44 16.98
CA ASN A 95 5.50 -26.66 15.76
C ASN A 95 6.44 -25.49 16.05
N GLU A 96 6.25 -24.79 17.18
CA GLU A 96 7.13 -23.72 17.65
C GLU A 96 7.19 -23.70 19.17
N ALA A 97 8.39 -23.55 19.73
CA ALA A 97 8.57 -23.37 21.16
C ALA A 97 8.38 -21.91 21.59
N PRO A 98 7.97 -21.67 22.85
CA PRO A 98 8.00 -20.34 23.45
C PRO A 98 9.41 -19.74 23.37
N ILE A 99 9.47 -18.42 23.19
CA ILE A 99 10.72 -17.63 23.13
C ILE A 99 11.51 -17.79 24.43
N LEU A 100 10.81 -17.70 25.55
CA LEU A 100 11.30 -18.04 26.87
C LEU A 100 10.15 -18.53 27.74
N SER A 101 10.49 -19.35 28.73
CA SER A 101 9.52 -19.88 29.69
C SER A 101 10.13 -20.06 31.07
N PHE A 102 9.37 -19.70 32.10
CA PHE A 102 9.79 -19.86 33.49
C PHE A 102 8.58 -19.94 34.43
N ILE A 103 8.83 -20.40 35.65
CA ILE A 103 7.85 -20.38 36.74
C ILE A 103 8.21 -19.30 37.74
N HIS A 104 7.20 -18.54 38.17
CA HIS A 104 7.29 -17.56 39.24
C HIS A 104 6.17 -17.77 40.25
N SER A 105 6.47 -17.65 41.54
CA SER A 105 5.49 -17.83 42.61
C SER A 105 4.76 -16.51 42.91
N GLU A 106 3.47 -16.46 42.61
CA GLU A 106 2.57 -15.37 42.97
C GLU A 106 1.79 -15.74 44.24
N GLY A 107 2.30 -15.31 45.40
CA GLY A 107 1.74 -15.69 46.68
C GLY A 107 1.93 -17.19 46.96
N ILE A 108 0.85 -17.96 46.90
CA ILE A 108 0.89 -19.42 47.09
C ILE A 108 0.85 -20.21 45.77
N MET A 109 0.61 -19.54 44.64
CA MET A 109 0.47 -20.19 43.34
C MET A 109 1.76 -20.10 42.53
N ASN A 110 2.14 -21.19 41.87
CA ASN A 110 3.21 -21.22 40.89
C ASN A 110 2.64 -21.00 39.50
N ILE A 111 2.99 -19.87 38.89
CA ILE A 111 2.49 -19.47 37.58
C ILE A 111 3.54 -19.76 36.52
N LEU A 112 3.15 -20.48 35.46
CA LEU A 112 3.97 -20.72 34.29
C LEU A 112 3.85 -19.56 33.29
N TYR A 113 4.95 -18.87 33.05
CA TYR A 113 5.07 -17.81 32.05
C TYR A 113 5.59 -18.36 30.73
N LEU A 114 4.90 -18.04 29.64
CA LEU A 114 5.24 -18.49 28.28
C LEU A 114 5.28 -17.30 27.34
N PHE A 115 6.46 -16.91 26.86
CA PHE A 115 6.60 -15.80 25.92
C PHE A 115 6.44 -16.30 24.49
N LYS A 116 5.65 -15.58 23.69
CA LYS A 116 5.40 -15.96 22.31
C LYS A 116 5.22 -14.76 21.41
N ARG A 117 5.38 -15.00 20.10
CA ARG A 117 5.01 -14.04 19.06
C ARG A 117 3.49 -13.92 18.96
N PHE A 118 3.04 -12.83 18.35
CA PHE A 118 1.62 -12.58 18.10
C PHE A 118 1.07 -13.60 17.10
N GLY A 119 -0.03 -14.26 17.45
CA GLY A 119 -0.75 -15.19 16.58
C GLY A 119 -1.07 -16.51 17.27
N MET A 120 -2.22 -17.11 16.92
CA MET A 120 -2.68 -18.38 17.51
C MET A 120 -1.73 -19.55 17.27
N ASN A 121 -1.04 -19.56 16.14
CA ASN A 121 -0.07 -20.58 15.74
C ASN A 121 1.16 -20.66 16.67
N HIS A 122 1.40 -19.62 17.47
CA HIS A 122 2.51 -19.54 18.42
C HIS A 122 2.12 -20.00 19.85
N SER A 123 0.87 -20.43 20.05
CA SER A 123 0.42 -21.00 21.32
C SER A 123 0.63 -22.52 21.33
N LEU A 124 0.89 -23.09 22.51
CA LEU A 124 1.03 -24.54 22.65
C LEU A 124 -0.34 -25.23 22.52
N PRO A 125 -0.40 -26.43 21.91
CA PRO A 125 -1.57 -27.28 22.01
C PRO A 125 -1.95 -27.54 23.48
N SER A 126 -3.25 -27.55 23.80
CA SER A 126 -3.75 -27.65 25.19
C SER A 126 -3.21 -28.87 25.94
N ASN A 127 -3.15 -30.03 25.27
CA ASN A 127 -2.60 -31.27 25.83
C ASN A 127 -1.11 -31.15 26.19
N THR A 128 -0.33 -30.42 25.39
CA THR A 128 1.09 -30.18 25.66
C THR A 128 1.26 -29.23 26.83
N LEU A 129 0.45 -28.17 26.89
CA LEU A 129 0.45 -27.22 27.99
C LEU A 129 0.11 -27.87 29.33
N GLU A 130 -0.96 -28.68 29.37
CA GLU A 130 -1.38 -29.44 30.55
C GLU A 130 -0.24 -30.35 31.06
N ALA A 131 0.42 -31.09 30.15
CA ALA A 131 1.53 -31.97 30.51
C ALA A 131 2.73 -31.21 31.10
N ILE A 132 3.03 -30.01 30.59
CA ILE A 132 4.11 -29.15 31.10
C ILE A 132 3.73 -28.63 32.49
N MET A 133 2.49 -28.16 32.66
CA MET A 133 2.00 -27.67 33.96
C MET A 133 2.05 -28.76 35.03
N GLU A 134 1.62 -29.98 34.70
CA GLU A 134 1.70 -31.14 35.61
C GLU A 134 3.15 -31.49 35.96
N HIS A 135 4.04 -31.57 34.95
CA HIS A 135 5.44 -31.92 35.16
C HIS A 135 6.16 -30.94 36.08
N HIS A 136 5.88 -29.65 35.92
CA HIS A 136 6.51 -28.58 36.69
C HIS A 136 5.71 -28.10 37.90
N LYS A 137 4.56 -28.72 38.20
CA LYS A 137 3.66 -28.35 39.31
C LYS A 137 3.26 -26.87 39.29
N ALA A 138 2.91 -26.37 38.10
CA ALA A 138 2.33 -25.04 37.93
C ALA A 138 0.82 -25.10 38.22
N ASP A 139 0.34 -24.15 39.00
CA ASP A 139 -1.08 -24.02 39.38
C ASP A 139 -1.90 -23.31 38.29
N ASP A 140 -1.26 -22.40 37.54
CA ASP A 140 -1.86 -21.65 36.43
C ASP A 140 -0.78 -21.21 35.42
N TYR A 141 -1.17 -20.62 34.30
CA TYR A 141 -0.27 -20.14 33.26
C TYR A 141 -0.67 -18.77 32.70
N LYS A 142 0.33 -18.06 32.17
CA LYS A 142 0.17 -16.78 31.49
C LYS A 142 0.98 -16.79 30.19
N TYR A 143 0.31 -16.53 29.07
CA TYR A 143 0.99 -16.24 27.81
C TYR A 143 1.34 -14.76 27.73
N ILE A 144 2.61 -14.46 27.49
CA ILE A 144 3.08 -13.09 27.24
C ILE A 144 3.29 -12.94 25.73
N SER A 145 2.36 -12.26 25.07
CA SER A 145 2.47 -11.94 23.64
C SER A 145 3.34 -10.71 23.44
N LEU A 146 4.23 -10.75 22.43
CA LEU A 146 5.12 -9.65 22.04
C LEU A 146 4.37 -8.48 21.35
N VAL A 147 3.28 -8.02 21.96
CA VAL A 147 2.53 -6.82 21.59
C VAL A 147 2.43 -5.88 22.79
N SER A 148 2.26 -4.58 22.52
CA SER A 148 2.08 -3.59 23.59
C SER A 148 0.63 -3.46 24.05
N LYS A 149 -0.34 -3.80 23.19
CA LYS A 149 -1.78 -3.61 23.44
C LYS A 149 -2.59 -4.76 22.86
N TYR A 150 -3.74 -5.02 23.49
CA TYR A 150 -4.80 -5.91 23.01
C TYR A 150 -4.36 -7.34 22.63
N PRO A 151 -3.59 -8.05 23.47
CA PRO A 151 -3.14 -9.42 23.19
C PRO A 151 -4.31 -10.41 23.07
N TYR A 152 -5.43 -10.13 23.74
CA TYR A 152 -6.65 -10.93 23.68
C TYR A 152 -7.26 -11.03 22.27
N ALA A 153 -6.91 -10.11 21.36
CA ALA A 153 -7.38 -10.14 19.97
C ALA A 153 -6.88 -11.36 19.19
N GLU A 154 -5.88 -12.08 19.74
CA GLU A 154 -5.42 -13.35 19.18
C GLU A 154 -6.40 -14.50 19.42
N ALA A 155 -7.28 -14.40 20.41
CA ALA A 155 -8.22 -15.44 20.78
C ALA A 155 -9.65 -15.04 20.40
N PHE A 156 -10.31 -15.82 19.55
CA PHE A 156 -11.68 -15.53 19.08
C PHE A 156 -12.74 -15.50 20.18
N ASN A 157 -12.46 -16.09 21.35
CA ASN A 157 -13.41 -16.28 22.45
C ASN A 157 -13.17 -15.34 23.65
N HIS A 158 -12.48 -14.22 23.45
CA HIS A 158 -12.28 -13.23 24.51
C HIS A 158 -13.60 -12.61 25.00
N ASN A 159 -13.66 -12.22 26.27
CA ASN A 159 -14.81 -11.51 26.84
C ASN A 159 -14.66 -9.97 26.72
N ASN A 160 -15.63 -9.22 27.24
CA ASN A 160 -15.65 -7.75 27.22
C ASN A 160 -15.33 -7.11 28.59
N ASP A 161 -14.77 -7.87 29.54
CA ASP A 161 -14.44 -7.35 30.88
C ASP A 161 -13.18 -6.50 30.86
N GLU A 162 -13.29 -5.17 30.98
CA GLU A 162 -12.12 -4.28 30.90
C GLU A 162 -11.21 -4.32 32.12
N SER A 163 -11.68 -4.91 33.21
CA SER A 163 -10.91 -5.06 34.43
C SER A 163 -9.92 -6.22 34.38
N ASP A 164 -10.15 -7.19 33.50
CA ASP A 164 -9.23 -8.30 33.21
C ASP A 164 -8.39 -7.99 31.96
N PRO A 165 -7.09 -7.72 32.10
CA PRO A 165 -6.20 -7.45 30.95
C PRO A 165 -6.17 -8.59 29.91
N SER A 166 -6.47 -9.82 30.32
CA SER A 166 -6.49 -11.00 29.46
C SER A 166 -7.85 -11.28 28.82
N ARG A 167 -8.93 -10.63 29.27
CA ARG A 167 -10.29 -10.88 28.81
C ARG A 167 -10.70 -12.38 28.87
N GLY A 168 -10.21 -13.10 29.88
CA GLY A 168 -10.45 -14.53 30.09
C GLY A 168 -9.66 -15.48 29.20
N THR A 169 -8.61 -15.00 28.53
CA THR A 169 -7.86 -15.79 27.53
C THR A 169 -6.48 -16.24 28.00
N HIS A 170 -6.05 -15.84 29.20
CA HIS A 170 -4.68 -16.01 29.71
C HIS A 170 -3.59 -15.34 28.85
N LEU A 171 -3.96 -14.45 27.90
CA LEU A 171 -3.05 -13.68 27.06
C LEU A 171 -2.80 -12.30 27.65
N TYR A 172 -1.54 -11.98 27.91
CA TYR A 172 -1.08 -10.71 28.46
C TYR A 172 -0.10 -10.05 27.50
N SER A 173 -0.06 -8.72 27.51
CA SER A 173 0.86 -7.96 26.67
C SER A 173 2.24 -7.95 27.30
N LEU A 174 3.27 -7.77 26.48
CA LEU A 174 4.61 -7.55 26.99
C LEU A 174 4.66 -6.33 27.91
N LYS A 175 3.88 -5.28 27.62
CA LYS A 175 3.76 -4.12 28.52
C LYS A 175 3.23 -4.53 29.89
N HIS A 176 2.16 -5.32 29.94
CA HIS A 176 1.58 -5.76 31.20
C HIS A 176 2.59 -6.55 32.04
N PHE A 177 3.38 -7.42 31.39
CA PHE A 177 4.48 -8.11 32.04
C PHE A 177 5.51 -7.15 32.65
N PHE A 178 5.97 -6.15 31.89
CA PHE A 178 6.92 -5.15 32.38
C PHE A 178 6.35 -4.34 33.55
N ASP A 179 5.09 -3.91 33.45
CA ASP A 179 4.40 -3.16 34.51
C ASP A 179 4.25 -3.99 35.79
N GLN A 180 4.14 -5.33 35.67
CA GLN A 180 4.01 -6.24 36.80
C GLN A 180 5.34 -6.48 37.51
N PHE A 181 6.43 -6.66 36.77
CA PHE A 181 7.70 -7.13 37.32
C PHE A 181 8.75 -6.05 37.51
N PHE A 182 8.68 -4.94 36.77
CA PHE A 182 9.73 -3.93 36.74
C PHE A 182 9.19 -2.55 37.14
N SER A 183 10.07 -1.55 37.16
CA SER A 183 9.67 -0.17 37.46
C SER A 183 8.79 0.42 36.34
N PRO A 184 7.90 1.40 36.64
CA PRO A 184 6.98 1.98 35.66
C PRO A 184 7.64 2.49 34.37
N ASP A 185 8.88 2.98 34.45
CA ASP A 185 9.60 3.55 33.30
C ASP A 185 10.33 2.49 32.44
N GLU A 186 10.45 1.24 32.92
CA GLU A 186 11.30 0.21 32.29
C GLU A 186 10.76 -0.21 30.93
N PHE A 187 9.42 -0.25 30.77
CA PHE A 187 8.81 -0.56 29.47
C PHE A 187 9.12 0.51 28.42
N ASP A 188 9.17 1.79 28.79
CA ASP A 188 9.47 2.87 27.85
C ASP A 188 10.94 2.84 27.42
N ILE A 189 11.84 2.43 28.32
CA ILE A 189 13.25 2.14 28.02
C ILE A 189 13.33 0.98 27.03
N PHE A 190 12.69 -0.16 27.33
CA PHE A 190 12.63 -1.33 26.46
C PHE A 190 12.08 -0.99 25.07
N LYS A 191 10.98 -0.22 25.02
CA LYS A 191 10.34 0.17 23.77
C LYS A 191 11.29 1.00 22.90
N SER A 192 11.94 2.01 23.49
CA SER A 192 12.92 2.85 22.78
C SER A 192 14.11 2.04 22.29
N PHE A 193 14.56 1.08 23.10
CA PHE A 193 15.58 0.11 22.74
C PHE A 193 15.16 -0.77 21.56
N ALA A 194 13.98 -1.39 21.60
CA ALA A 194 13.46 -2.29 20.58
C ALA A 194 13.26 -1.57 19.24
N GLU A 195 12.77 -0.32 19.26
CA GLU A 195 12.64 0.53 18.08
C GLU A 195 14.01 0.81 17.44
N THR A 196 15.01 1.16 18.27
CA THR A 196 16.39 1.42 17.82
C THR A 196 17.05 0.15 17.28
N TYR A 197 16.96 -0.95 18.00
CA TYR A 197 17.48 -2.26 17.59
C TYR A 197 16.88 -2.70 16.25
N THR A 198 15.55 -2.61 16.11
CA THR A 198 14.86 -2.97 14.86
C THR A 198 15.33 -2.11 13.69
N LYS A 199 15.49 -0.81 13.91
CA LYS A 199 16.02 0.12 12.88
C LYS A 199 17.45 -0.26 12.48
N ASP A 200 18.30 -0.56 13.44
CA ASP A 200 19.68 -0.99 13.20
C ASP A 200 19.74 -2.30 12.42
N VAL A 201 18.98 -3.32 12.84
CA VAL A 201 18.90 -4.61 12.15
C VAL A 201 18.45 -4.42 10.71
N ARG A 202 17.36 -3.67 10.47
CA ARG A 202 16.89 -3.36 9.11
C ARG A 202 17.96 -2.67 8.27
N LYS A 203 18.64 -1.67 8.84
CA LYS A 203 19.73 -0.96 8.15
C LYS A 203 20.91 -1.88 7.84
N TYR A 204 21.28 -2.77 8.77
CA TYR A 204 22.37 -3.71 8.58
C TYR A 204 22.06 -4.78 7.56
N LEU A 205 20.84 -5.29 7.52
CA LEU A 205 20.43 -6.29 6.53
C LEU A 205 20.41 -5.67 5.14
N GLY A 206 19.88 -4.45 5.00
CA GLY A 206 19.80 -3.75 3.72
C GLY A 206 18.92 -4.49 2.69
N LEU A 207 18.01 -5.33 3.18
CA LEU A 207 17.08 -6.11 2.36
C LEU A 207 15.72 -5.43 2.32
N SER A 208 15.14 -5.34 1.14
CA SER A 208 13.80 -4.81 0.91
C SER A 208 13.05 -5.69 -0.07
N VAL A 209 11.79 -6.01 0.22
CA VAL A 209 10.91 -6.70 -0.74
C VAL A 209 10.22 -5.63 -1.57
N THR A 210 10.50 -5.61 -2.87
CA THR A 210 9.86 -4.69 -3.81
C THR A 210 8.85 -5.44 -4.66
N LYS A 211 7.62 -4.95 -4.75
CA LYS A 211 6.57 -5.55 -5.58
C LYS A 211 6.79 -5.19 -7.03
N SER A 212 6.99 -6.18 -7.90
CA SER A 212 7.04 -5.94 -9.34
C SER A 212 5.67 -5.48 -9.87
N LEU A 213 5.66 -4.49 -10.78
CA LEU A 213 4.45 -4.05 -11.49
C LEU A 213 4.06 -5.04 -12.60
N THR A 214 3.72 -6.27 -12.22
CA THR A 214 3.02 -7.18 -13.15
C THR A 214 1.65 -6.57 -13.51
N PRO A 215 0.98 -6.99 -14.59
CA PRO A 215 -0.33 -6.46 -14.95
C PRO A 215 -1.35 -6.47 -13.80
N TYR A 216 -1.42 -7.57 -13.03
CA TYR A 216 -2.27 -7.70 -11.86
C TYR A 216 -1.93 -6.69 -10.76
N ALA A 217 -0.64 -6.52 -10.53
CA ALA A 217 -0.12 -5.66 -9.50
C ALA A 217 -0.33 -4.17 -9.89
N LEU A 218 -0.14 -3.85 -11.17
CA LEU A 218 -0.36 -2.53 -11.76
C LEU A 218 -1.80 -2.01 -11.56
N PHE A 219 -2.82 -2.87 -11.66
CA PHE A 219 -4.20 -2.48 -11.40
C PHE A 219 -4.39 -1.90 -9.99
N ASN A 220 -3.98 -2.66 -8.97
CA ASN A 220 -4.08 -2.25 -7.57
C ASN A 220 -3.22 -1.01 -7.29
N PHE A 221 -2.03 -0.94 -7.90
CA PHE A 221 -1.16 0.23 -7.77
C PHE A 221 -1.78 1.49 -8.36
N LYS A 222 -2.43 1.42 -9.54
CA LYS A 222 -3.16 2.55 -10.13
C LYS A 222 -4.25 3.08 -9.19
N ASN A 223 -4.93 2.21 -8.45
CA ASN A 223 -5.93 2.63 -7.45
C ASN A 223 -5.30 3.40 -6.28
N ALA A 224 -4.11 2.98 -5.83
CA ALA A 224 -3.35 3.70 -4.81
C ALA A 224 -2.85 5.07 -5.30
N VAL A 225 -2.44 5.16 -6.58
CA VAL A 225 -2.03 6.42 -7.23
C VAL A 225 -3.23 7.34 -7.46
N ASP A 226 -4.37 6.81 -7.92
CA ASP A 226 -5.63 7.53 -8.06
C ASP A 226 -6.06 8.21 -6.75
N TYR A 227 -6.03 7.44 -5.65
CA TYR A 227 -6.26 7.99 -4.32
C TYR A 227 -5.28 9.13 -4.01
N SER A 228 -3.99 8.92 -4.30
CA SER A 228 -2.92 9.90 -4.02
C SER A 228 -3.12 11.19 -4.81
N ILE A 229 -3.57 11.11 -6.07
CA ILE A 229 -3.92 12.27 -6.90
C ILE A 229 -5.09 13.05 -6.30
N ARG A 230 -6.19 12.37 -5.96
CA ARG A 230 -7.39 13.02 -5.41
C ARG A 230 -7.16 13.68 -4.05
N HIS A 231 -6.33 13.09 -3.21
CA HIS A 231 -6.04 13.57 -1.85
C HIS A 231 -4.79 14.45 -1.75
N PHE A 232 -4.11 14.67 -2.88
CA PHE A 232 -2.97 15.57 -2.90
C PHE A 232 -3.42 16.97 -2.47
N GLN A 233 -2.68 17.55 -1.55
CA GLN A 233 -2.97 18.88 -1.03
C GLN A 233 -2.50 19.93 -2.01
N TYR A 234 -3.17 20.02 -3.16
CA TYR A 234 -2.91 21.03 -4.18
C TYR A 234 -2.77 22.38 -3.49
N ASN A 235 -3.77 22.76 -2.68
CA ASN A 235 -3.89 23.92 -1.78
C ASN A 235 -2.65 24.26 -0.91
N ASN A 236 -1.88 23.26 -0.47
CA ASN A 236 -0.72 23.49 0.39
C ASN A 236 0.57 23.72 -0.42
N VAL A 237 0.71 23.07 -1.58
CA VAL A 237 1.74 23.43 -2.57
C VAL A 237 1.46 24.86 -3.11
N LEU A 238 0.20 25.30 -3.11
CA LEU A 238 -0.23 26.61 -3.66
C LEU A 238 0.27 27.84 -2.91
N ARG A 239 0.71 27.71 -1.65
CA ARG A 239 1.01 28.90 -0.83
C ARG A 239 2.23 29.69 -1.29
N SER A 240 3.12 29.10 -2.09
CA SER A 240 4.24 29.81 -2.73
C SER A 240 4.17 29.84 -4.25
N GLU A 241 3.65 28.78 -4.89
CA GLU A 241 3.78 28.59 -6.34
C GLU A 241 2.55 29.04 -7.14
N LEU A 242 1.35 29.10 -6.54
CA LEU A 242 0.09 29.53 -7.21
C LEU A 242 -0.50 30.84 -6.64
N VAL A 243 0.31 31.66 -5.97
CA VAL A 243 -0.10 32.98 -5.45
C VAL A 243 -0.70 33.89 -6.54
N GLY A 244 -0.37 33.65 -7.81
CA GLY A 244 -0.94 34.37 -8.98
C GLY A 244 -2.27 33.83 -9.51
N ILE A 245 -2.87 32.79 -8.93
CA ILE A 245 -4.18 32.25 -9.36
C ILE A 245 -5.22 32.52 -8.28
N ASN A 246 -6.25 33.29 -8.60
CA ASN A 246 -7.34 33.57 -7.66
C ASN A 246 -8.24 32.33 -7.42
N SER A 247 -9.02 32.35 -6.32
CA SER A 247 -9.85 31.21 -5.90
C SER A 247 -10.90 30.79 -6.93
N THR A 248 -11.47 31.73 -7.69
CA THR A 248 -12.43 31.44 -8.77
C THR A 248 -11.75 30.65 -9.89
N GLN A 249 -10.57 31.08 -10.33
CA GLN A 249 -9.79 30.40 -11.36
C GLN A 249 -9.33 29.03 -10.90
N LEU A 250 -8.87 28.92 -9.65
CA LEU A 250 -8.50 27.63 -9.05
C LEU A 250 -9.69 26.66 -9.01
N SER A 251 -10.90 27.15 -8.71
CA SER A 251 -12.11 26.34 -8.70
C SER A 251 -12.44 25.80 -10.10
N LEU A 252 -12.28 26.62 -11.15
CA LEU A 252 -12.50 26.19 -12.54
C LEU A 252 -11.51 25.10 -12.99
N ILE A 253 -10.23 25.24 -12.59
CA ILE A 253 -9.19 24.24 -12.86
C ILE A 253 -9.49 22.95 -12.09
N SER A 254 -9.85 23.07 -10.81
CA SER A 254 -10.20 21.92 -9.96
C SER A 254 -11.43 21.19 -10.45
N GLU A 255 -12.44 21.92 -10.95
CA GLU A 255 -13.66 21.34 -11.51
C GLU A 255 -13.30 20.39 -12.67
N GLN A 256 -12.55 20.86 -13.66
CA GLN A 256 -12.16 20.02 -14.78
C GLN A 256 -11.18 18.91 -14.38
N TYR A 257 -10.19 19.23 -13.56
CA TYR A 257 -9.16 18.25 -13.20
C TYR A 257 -9.71 17.14 -12.32
N LEU A 258 -10.33 17.48 -11.18
CA LEU A 258 -10.79 16.54 -10.16
C LEU A 258 -12.22 16.06 -10.42
N ASN A 259 -13.18 16.99 -10.53
CA ASN A 259 -14.61 16.63 -10.60
C ASN A 259 -14.96 15.99 -11.95
N ASP A 260 -14.38 16.50 -13.04
CA ASP A 260 -14.55 15.92 -14.38
C ASP A 260 -13.54 14.81 -14.67
N ARG A 261 -12.69 14.48 -13.69
CA ARG A 261 -11.76 13.34 -13.68
C ARG A 261 -10.70 13.37 -14.78
N PHE A 262 -10.30 14.54 -15.27
CA PHE A 262 -9.24 14.64 -16.29
C PHE A 262 -7.90 14.11 -15.79
N TYR A 263 -7.67 14.09 -14.47
CA TYR A 263 -6.50 13.47 -13.87
C TYR A 263 -6.32 11.98 -14.23
N LYS A 264 -7.41 11.29 -14.63
CA LYS A 264 -7.36 9.89 -15.09
C LYS A 264 -6.44 9.68 -16.29
N ALA A 265 -6.14 10.74 -17.06
CA ALA A 265 -5.10 10.69 -18.08
C ALA A 265 -3.79 10.10 -17.54
N LEU A 266 -3.37 10.47 -16.31
CA LEU A 266 -2.09 10.06 -15.72
C LEU A 266 -2.00 8.58 -15.37
N ILE A 267 -3.15 7.89 -15.28
CA ILE A 267 -3.23 6.45 -14.99
C ILE A 267 -3.75 5.65 -16.21
N GLY A 268 -3.84 6.29 -17.37
CA GLY A 268 -4.28 5.70 -18.63
C GLY A 268 -3.21 4.87 -19.34
N LYS A 269 -3.34 4.72 -20.67
CA LYS A 269 -2.51 3.82 -21.50
C LYS A 269 -1.41 4.54 -22.31
N ARG A 270 -1.28 5.86 -22.17
CA ARG A 270 -0.34 6.67 -22.94
C ARG A 270 1.05 6.69 -22.30
N ASP A 271 2.07 7.02 -23.09
CA ASP A 271 3.47 7.02 -22.63
C ASP A 271 3.72 7.94 -21.42
N TYR A 272 3.04 9.09 -21.35
CA TYR A 272 3.15 9.97 -20.17
C TYR A 272 2.58 9.31 -18.91
N ALA A 273 1.48 8.55 -19.05
CA ALA A 273 0.87 7.81 -17.94
C ALA A 273 1.79 6.68 -17.48
N GLN A 274 2.40 5.95 -18.42
CA GLN A 274 3.39 4.93 -18.10
C GLN A 274 4.61 5.52 -17.38
N SER A 275 5.16 6.65 -17.87
CA SER A 275 6.27 7.35 -17.21
C SER A 275 5.89 7.82 -15.80
N PHE A 276 4.68 8.35 -15.63
CA PHE A 276 4.17 8.82 -14.34
C PHE A 276 3.98 7.66 -13.34
N ILE A 277 3.30 6.59 -13.74
CA ILE A 277 3.09 5.40 -12.90
C ILE A 277 4.43 4.75 -12.52
N THR A 278 5.38 4.69 -13.46
CA THR A 278 6.73 4.17 -13.17
C THR A 278 7.42 5.02 -12.11
N ALA A 279 7.32 6.35 -12.20
CA ALA A 279 7.89 7.27 -11.22
C ALA A 279 7.22 7.13 -9.85
N GLU A 280 5.89 7.01 -9.78
CA GLU A 280 5.16 6.76 -8.54
C GLU A 280 5.58 5.43 -7.91
N TRP A 281 5.77 4.38 -8.72
CA TRP A 281 6.18 3.07 -8.21
C TRP A 281 7.61 3.06 -7.69
N LEU A 282 8.54 3.70 -8.40
CA LEU A 282 9.90 3.87 -7.91
C LEU A 282 9.93 4.73 -6.64
N TYR A 283 9.10 5.77 -6.58
CA TYR A 283 8.96 6.62 -5.39
C TYR A 283 8.46 5.81 -4.17
N ASP A 284 7.49 4.91 -4.36
CA ASP A 284 7.00 4.05 -3.29
C ASP A 284 8.05 2.99 -2.89
N SER A 285 8.71 2.38 -3.89
CA SER A 285 9.64 1.26 -3.71
C SER A 285 11.00 1.64 -3.14
N MET A 286 11.50 2.85 -3.44
CA MET A 286 12.88 3.27 -3.14
C MET A 286 13.00 4.22 -1.96
N LYS A 287 11.91 4.46 -1.20
CA LYS A 287 11.88 5.44 -0.10
C LYS A 287 12.91 5.20 1.00
N THR A 288 13.35 3.95 1.18
CA THR A 288 14.35 3.56 2.18
C THR A 288 15.75 3.36 1.59
N ALA A 289 15.95 3.62 0.30
CA ALA A 289 17.26 3.49 -0.33
C ALA A 289 18.18 4.66 0.10
N GLU A 290 19.38 4.35 0.59
CA GLU A 290 20.33 5.38 1.05
C GLU A 290 21.39 5.74 -0.01
N ASN A 291 22.02 4.74 -0.64
CA ASN A 291 23.22 4.95 -1.47
C ASN A 291 22.97 4.76 -2.98
N ILE A 292 21.75 5.08 -3.43
CA ILE A 292 21.35 4.96 -4.84
C ILE A 292 21.13 6.36 -5.41
N ASP A 293 21.53 6.57 -6.67
CA ASP A 293 21.15 7.76 -7.42
C ASP A 293 19.66 7.69 -7.81
N LEU A 294 18.86 8.57 -7.19
CA LEU A 294 17.41 8.64 -7.37
C LEU A 294 17.01 9.47 -8.61
N THR A 295 17.98 9.87 -9.44
CA THR A 295 17.74 10.62 -10.68
C THR A 295 16.66 9.98 -11.55
N ALA A 296 16.64 8.65 -11.68
CA ALA A 296 15.62 7.94 -12.46
C ALA A 296 14.18 8.27 -12.04
N ILE A 297 13.92 8.51 -10.75
CA ILE A 297 12.59 8.83 -10.23
C ILE A 297 12.18 10.24 -10.65
N ALA A 298 13.02 11.24 -10.36
CA ALA A 298 12.78 12.62 -10.74
C ALA A 298 12.62 12.74 -12.27
N MET A 299 13.44 12.00 -13.03
CA MET A 299 13.36 11.92 -14.48
C MET A 299 12.04 11.39 -15.00
N GLY A 300 11.50 10.35 -14.37
CA GLY A 300 10.19 9.79 -14.73
C GLY A 300 9.10 10.86 -14.67
N TYR A 301 9.09 11.69 -13.61
CA TYR A 301 8.15 12.79 -13.46
C TYR A 301 8.31 13.87 -14.55
N PHE A 302 9.53 14.35 -14.82
CA PHE A 302 9.73 15.37 -15.86
C PHE A 302 9.43 14.85 -17.27
N LYS A 303 9.76 13.58 -17.53
CA LYS A 303 9.42 12.91 -18.79
C LYS A 303 7.91 12.82 -18.97
N ALA A 304 7.17 12.47 -17.91
CA ALA A 304 5.71 12.46 -17.95
C ALA A 304 5.12 13.84 -18.28
N ILE A 305 5.64 14.92 -17.69
CA ILE A 305 5.21 16.30 -18.01
C ILE A 305 5.48 16.63 -19.48
N GLU A 306 6.70 16.38 -19.98
CA GLU A 306 7.09 16.68 -21.37
C GLU A 306 6.21 15.91 -22.37
N GLN A 307 5.97 14.62 -22.10
CA GLN A 307 5.11 13.77 -22.93
C GLN A 307 3.62 14.19 -22.86
N LEU A 308 3.13 14.62 -21.70
CA LEU A 308 1.76 15.13 -21.55
C LEU A 308 1.58 16.43 -22.34
N MET A 309 2.53 17.37 -22.23
CA MET A 309 2.50 18.62 -23.00
C MET A 309 2.50 18.36 -24.50
N LEU A 310 3.33 17.43 -24.97
CA LEU A 310 3.36 17.04 -26.37
C LEU A 310 2.01 16.46 -26.82
N ALA A 311 1.39 15.60 -26.00
CA ALA A 311 0.09 15.01 -26.30
C ALA A 311 -1.02 16.08 -26.40
N LEU A 312 -1.03 17.06 -25.51
CA LEU A 312 -1.96 18.19 -25.55
C LEU A 312 -1.76 19.04 -26.82
N ILE A 313 -0.51 19.40 -27.12
CA ILE A 313 -0.18 20.18 -28.33
C ILE A 313 -0.58 19.42 -29.60
N ALA A 314 -0.38 18.10 -29.62
CA ALA A 314 -0.70 17.26 -30.78
C ALA A 314 -2.21 17.17 -31.09
N LEU A 315 -3.09 17.54 -30.14
CA LEU A 315 -4.53 17.69 -30.42
C LEU A 315 -4.82 18.76 -31.48
N HIS A 316 -3.89 19.71 -31.66
CA HIS A 316 -4.03 20.87 -32.55
C HIS A 316 -3.18 20.75 -33.82
N LYS A 317 -2.74 19.53 -34.15
CA LYS A 317 -2.05 19.25 -35.41
C LYS A 317 -2.95 19.54 -36.60
N ASN A 318 -2.34 19.99 -37.70
CA ASN A 318 -3.00 20.36 -38.95
C ASN A 318 -3.91 21.61 -38.88
N GLU A 319 -3.93 22.35 -37.76
CA GLU A 319 -4.64 23.63 -37.62
C GLU A 319 -3.86 24.85 -38.19
N GLY A 320 -2.74 24.61 -38.88
CA GLY A 320 -1.86 25.68 -39.38
C GLY A 320 -0.96 26.33 -38.31
N ARG A 321 -0.92 25.75 -37.10
CA ARG A 321 0.00 26.17 -36.03
C ARG A 321 1.45 25.76 -36.35
N THR A 322 2.41 26.51 -35.83
CA THR A 322 3.84 26.22 -36.02
C THR A 322 4.52 25.90 -34.70
N ILE A 323 5.51 25.01 -34.75
CA ILE A 323 6.33 24.58 -33.62
C ILE A 323 7.80 24.60 -34.03
N LYS A 324 8.71 24.72 -33.05
CA LYS A 324 10.14 24.76 -33.31
C LYS A 324 10.62 23.45 -33.96
N LYS A 325 11.52 23.56 -34.93
CA LYS A 325 12.15 22.44 -35.63
C LYS A 325 13.32 21.88 -34.81
N LYS A 326 13.52 20.56 -34.89
CA LYS A 326 14.62 19.85 -34.20
C LYS A 326 16.01 20.23 -34.72
N LYS A 327 16.15 20.44 -36.04
CA LYS A 327 17.41 20.83 -36.70
C LYS A 327 17.48 22.34 -36.90
N LYS A 328 18.65 22.93 -36.67
CA LYS A 328 18.95 24.35 -36.95
C LYS A 328 19.08 24.54 -38.46
N ASP A 329 17.99 24.90 -39.12
CA ASP A 329 17.98 25.43 -40.48
C ASP A 329 17.63 26.92 -40.47
N GLU A 330 17.66 27.56 -41.64
CA GLU A 330 17.36 28.97 -41.87
C GLU A 330 15.98 29.41 -41.32
N TYR A 331 15.00 28.48 -41.29
CA TYR A 331 13.68 28.70 -40.68
C TYR A 331 13.52 27.86 -39.40
N PRO A 332 13.43 28.48 -38.21
CA PRO A 332 13.44 27.76 -36.92
C PRO A 332 12.11 27.09 -36.57
N TYR A 333 11.04 27.34 -37.32
CA TYR A 333 9.70 26.81 -37.08
C TYR A 333 9.18 26.01 -38.28
N ILE A 334 8.38 24.99 -38.00
CA ILE A 334 7.71 24.13 -38.97
C ILE A 334 6.23 23.99 -38.62
N ILE A 335 5.37 23.68 -39.60
CA ILE A 335 3.94 23.42 -39.36
C ILE A 335 3.81 22.18 -38.46
N LEU A 336 2.96 22.29 -37.43
CA LEU A 336 2.54 21.15 -36.60
C LEU A 336 1.56 20.30 -37.42
N SER A 337 2.03 19.19 -37.96
CA SER A 337 1.24 18.27 -38.78
C SER A 337 1.58 16.82 -38.47
N ASP A 338 0.68 15.90 -38.84
CA ASP A 338 0.92 14.46 -38.73
C ASP A 338 2.24 14.03 -39.37
N SER A 339 2.52 14.51 -40.58
CA SER A 339 3.74 14.18 -41.31
C SER A 339 5.00 14.62 -40.56
N ASN A 340 5.01 15.82 -39.99
CA ASN A 340 6.19 16.36 -39.31
C ASN A 340 6.41 15.74 -37.92
N ILE A 341 5.34 15.29 -37.26
CA ILE A 341 5.42 14.50 -36.02
C ILE A 341 5.98 13.11 -36.33
N ALA A 342 5.41 12.41 -37.33
CA ALA A 342 5.84 11.06 -37.71
C ALA A 342 7.29 11.01 -38.19
N ASP A 343 7.75 12.06 -38.90
CA ASP A 343 9.12 12.19 -39.38
C ASP A 343 10.12 12.68 -38.31
N ASP A 344 9.72 12.83 -37.04
CA ASP A 344 10.56 13.32 -35.93
C ASP A 344 11.25 14.69 -36.25
N LYS A 345 10.52 15.58 -36.94
CA LYS A 345 11.04 16.90 -37.38
C LYS A 345 10.84 18.01 -36.34
N ILE A 346 9.95 17.80 -35.38
CA ILE A 346 9.61 18.79 -34.34
C ILE A 346 10.55 18.68 -33.13
N ASP A 347 10.90 19.80 -32.52
CA ASP A 347 11.64 19.84 -31.26
C ASP A 347 10.65 19.55 -30.11
N THR A 348 10.71 18.34 -29.55
CA THR A 348 9.85 17.88 -28.45
C THR A 348 10.41 18.20 -27.07
N THR A 349 11.52 18.94 -26.97
CA THR A 349 12.10 19.30 -25.67
C THR A 349 11.15 20.21 -24.90
N LEU A 350 11.13 20.09 -23.58
CA LEU A 350 10.31 20.91 -22.68
C LEU A 350 10.38 22.41 -23.01
N GLY A 351 11.58 22.93 -23.29
CA GLY A 351 11.75 24.34 -23.66
C GLY A 351 11.05 24.74 -24.97
N SER A 352 10.97 23.85 -25.94
CA SER A 352 10.24 24.05 -27.21
C SER A 352 8.73 24.02 -26.99
N LEU A 353 8.25 23.04 -26.21
CA LEU A 353 6.82 22.91 -25.89
C LEU A 353 6.30 24.11 -25.08
N ILE A 354 7.09 24.62 -24.14
CA ILE A 354 6.76 25.86 -23.39
C ILE A 354 6.71 27.06 -24.34
N ALA A 355 7.67 27.19 -25.26
CA ALA A 355 7.66 28.29 -26.24
C ALA A 355 6.42 28.25 -27.15
N PHE A 356 5.95 27.06 -27.52
CA PHE A 356 4.71 26.87 -28.25
C PHE A 356 3.49 27.39 -27.47
N MET A 357 3.37 27.01 -26.19
CA MET A 357 2.27 27.46 -25.31
C MET A 357 2.32 28.97 -25.02
N LYS A 358 3.52 29.54 -24.94
CA LYS A 358 3.73 30.98 -24.69
C LYS A 358 3.29 31.87 -25.84
N PHE A 359 3.36 31.36 -27.07
CA PHE A 359 3.07 32.13 -28.27
C PHE A 359 1.63 32.66 -28.26
N TYR A 360 1.46 33.97 -28.51
CA TYR A 360 0.16 34.64 -28.33
C TYR A 360 -0.98 34.01 -29.17
N LYS A 361 -0.67 33.46 -30.35
CA LYS A 361 -1.67 32.79 -31.21
C LYS A 361 -2.12 31.41 -30.69
N ASN A 362 -1.44 30.89 -29.67
CA ASN A 362 -1.73 29.60 -29.03
C ASN A 362 -2.34 29.79 -27.63
N ARG A 363 -2.73 31.01 -27.25
CA ARG A 363 -3.42 31.26 -25.98
C ARG A 363 -4.87 30.80 -26.00
N ASP A 364 -5.43 30.63 -27.19
CA ASP A 364 -6.75 30.03 -27.44
C ASP A 364 -6.82 28.52 -27.12
N LEU A 365 -5.67 27.90 -26.82
CA LEU A 365 -5.59 26.51 -26.34
C LEU A 365 -6.03 26.36 -24.88
N PHE A 366 -5.97 27.45 -24.11
CA PHE A 366 -6.58 27.50 -22.79
C PHE A 366 -8.09 27.67 -22.93
N ARG A 367 -8.82 27.11 -21.96
CA ARG A 367 -10.25 27.33 -21.81
C ARG A 367 -10.59 28.82 -21.75
N PHE A 368 -11.69 29.20 -22.36
CA PHE A 368 -12.11 30.61 -22.43
C PHE A 368 -12.41 31.21 -21.05
N GLU A 369 -12.77 30.39 -20.06
CA GLU A 369 -13.03 30.81 -18.68
C GLU A 369 -11.74 31.10 -17.90
N ILE A 370 -10.59 30.66 -18.42
CA ILE A 370 -9.29 30.86 -17.79
C ILE A 370 -8.72 32.19 -18.24
N ASN A 371 -8.59 33.12 -17.29
CA ASN A 371 -8.20 34.49 -17.58
C ASN A 371 -6.70 34.62 -17.91
N GLU A 372 -6.33 35.72 -18.58
CA GLU A 372 -4.96 35.93 -19.07
C GLU A 372 -3.91 35.94 -17.95
N GLU A 373 -4.24 36.49 -16.78
CA GLU A 373 -3.37 36.49 -15.59
C GLU A 373 -3.02 35.06 -15.16
N THR A 374 -4.03 34.18 -15.08
CA THR A 374 -3.86 32.76 -14.75
C THR A 374 -3.07 32.03 -15.84
N GLN A 375 -3.34 32.30 -17.12
CA GLN A 375 -2.58 31.70 -18.22
C GLN A 375 -1.09 32.10 -18.17
N ASN A 376 -0.80 33.37 -17.90
CA ASN A 376 0.57 33.87 -17.75
C ASN A 376 1.26 33.24 -16.54
N HIS A 377 0.53 33.07 -15.43
CA HIS A 377 1.03 32.38 -14.25
C HIS A 377 1.37 30.93 -14.55
N ILE A 378 0.49 30.18 -15.23
CA ILE A 378 0.75 28.79 -15.63
C ILE A 378 2.03 28.69 -16.48
N ILE A 379 2.22 29.61 -17.43
CA ILE A 379 3.44 29.64 -18.26
C ILE A 379 4.68 29.98 -17.44
N ALA A 380 4.60 30.90 -16.47
CA ALA A 380 5.71 31.20 -15.59
C ALA A 380 6.14 29.97 -14.77
N VAL A 381 5.17 29.22 -14.21
CA VAL A 381 5.48 27.98 -13.49
C VAL A 381 6.12 26.93 -14.42
N LEU A 382 5.64 26.82 -15.67
CA LEU A 382 6.27 25.95 -16.67
C LEU A 382 7.73 26.35 -16.96
N GLU A 383 8.03 27.65 -17.05
CA GLU A 383 9.39 28.15 -17.26
C GLU A 383 10.32 27.84 -16.07
N ASP A 384 9.84 27.93 -14.82
CA ASP A 384 10.61 27.60 -13.62
C ASP A 384 11.02 26.11 -13.57
N ILE A 385 10.13 25.23 -14.03
CA ILE A 385 10.40 23.77 -14.08
C ILE A 385 11.53 23.44 -15.03
N LYS A 386 11.68 24.20 -16.13
CA LYS A 386 12.83 24.02 -17.02
C LYS A 386 14.15 24.26 -16.29
N GLY A 387 14.19 25.26 -15.39
CA GLY A 387 15.33 25.53 -14.52
C GLY A 387 15.57 24.41 -13.52
N LEU A 388 14.51 23.95 -12.86
CA LEU A 388 14.54 22.83 -11.89
C LEU A 388 15.06 21.55 -12.54
N ARG A 389 14.46 21.17 -13.68
CA ARG A 389 14.87 20.06 -14.53
C ARG A 389 16.36 20.18 -14.76
N ASN A 390 16.83 21.21 -15.46
CA ASN A 390 18.25 21.35 -15.83
C ASN A 390 19.18 21.30 -14.61
N GLY A 391 18.80 21.92 -13.49
CA GLY A 391 19.58 21.87 -12.24
C GLY A 391 19.88 20.45 -11.78
N TYR A 392 18.90 19.54 -11.87
CA TYR A 392 19.03 18.14 -11.47
C TYR A 392 19.91 17.27 -12.38
N PHE A 393 20.25 17.72 -13.60
CA PHE A 393 21.13 16.97 -14.51
C PHE A 393 22.58 17.45 -14.47
N HIS A 394 22.82 18.65 -13.93
CA HIS A 394 24.09 19.31 -14.13
C HIS A 394 25.10 19.09 -12.99
N LYS A 395 24.71 18.56 -11.83
CA LYS A 395 25.63 18.25 -10.72
C LYS A 395 25.11 17.12 -9.81
N ASP A 396 26.05 16.24 -9.45
CA ASP A 396 26.02 15.23 -8.37
C ASP A 396 24.86 14.21 -8.39
N ASN A 397 25.06 13.04 -7.79
CA ASN A 397 24.00 12.03 -7.66
C ASN A 397 22.85 12.59 -6.79
N LEU A 398 21.60 12.35 -7.20
CA LEU A 398 20.43 12.77 -6.41
C LEU A 398 20.17 11.75 -5.29
N ILE A 399 20.68 12.06 -4.09
CA ILE A 399 20.54 11.18 -2.91
C ILE A 399 19.49 11.74 -1.93
N ASP A 400 19.28 13.06 -1.89
CA ASP A 400 18.30 13.68 -0.99
C ASP A 400 16.86 13.50 -1.49
N TRP A 401 16.05 12.80 -0.67
CA TRP A 401 14.64 12.52 -0.93
C TRP A 401 13.79 13.78 -1.10
N ASN A 402 14.17 14.91 -0.51
CA ASN A 402 13.45 16.18 -0.67
C ASN A 402 13.40 16.64 -2.12
N TYR A 403 14.42 16.33 -2.93
CA TYR A 403 14.40 16.63 -4.37
C TYR A 403 13.37 15.77 -5.10
N ILE A 404 13.20 14.51 -4.67
CA ILE A 404 12.20 13.61 -5.25
C ILE A 404 10.79 14.07 -4.87
N GLU A 405 10.57 14.49 -3.61
CA GLU A 405 9.30 15.09 -3.18
C GLU A 405 8.95 16.33 -4.01
N LYS A 406 9.94 17.18 -4.30
CA LYS A 406 9.76 18.37 -5.13
C LYS A 406 9.43 18.00 -6.58
N ALA A 407 10.13 17.03 -7.17
CA ALA A 407 9.85 16.57 -8.53
C ALA A 407 8.44 15.95 -8.65
N ARG A 408 8.05 15.13 -7.66
CA ARG A 408 6.71 14.55 -7.56
C ARG A 408 5.63 15.62 -7.44
N SER A 409 5.78 16.55 -6.49
CA SER A 409 4.84 17.66 -6.29
C SER A 409 4.72 18.54 -7.53
N THR A 410 5.83 18.75 -8.24
CA THR A 410 5.87 19.48 -9.52
C THR A 410 5.03 18.77 -10.59
N ALA A 411 5.14 17.43 -10.71
CA ALA A 411 4.35 16.68 -11.67
C ALA A 411 2.85 16.75 -11.38
N TYR A 412 2.46 16.63 -10.10
CA TYR A 412 1.07 16.78 -9.68
C TYR A 412 0.54 18.18 -9.98
N LEU A 413 1.32 19.22 -9.68
CA LEU A 413 0.95 20.61 -9.96
C LEU A 413 0.80 20.85 -11.46
N MET A 414 1.73 20.33 -12.28
CA MET A 414 1.68 20.50 -13.73
C MET A 414 0.54 19.77 -14.38
N SER A 415 0.27 18.53 -13.98
CA SER A 415 -0.90 17.82 -14.49
C SER A 415 -2.18 18.55 -14.10
N PHE A 416 -2.28 19.05 -12.86
CA PHE A 416 -3.42 19.85 -12.39
C PHE A 416 -3.63 21.10 -13.24
N LEU A 417 -2.59 21.92 -13.42
CA LEU A 417 -2.68 23.16 -14.20
C LEU A 417 -2.98 22.88 -15.67
N LEU A 418 -2.22 21.97 -16.31
CA LEU A 418 -2.39 21.69 -17.73
C LEU A 418 -3.75 21.06 -17.99
N LEU A 419 -4.07 19.92 -17.39
CA LEU A 419 -5.32 19.21 -17.68
C LEU A 419 -6.56 19.94 -17.15
N GLY A 420 -6.45 20.80 -16.12
CA GLY A 420 -7.59 21.57 -15.62
C GLY A 420 -7.86 22.87 -16.37
N SER A 421 -6.86 23.45 -17.05
CA SER A 421 -7.01 24.73 -17.78
C SER A 421 -7.05 24.59 -19.30
N TYR A 422 -6.60 23.46 -19.86
CA TYR A 422 -6.55 23.24 -21.31
C TYR A 422 -7.94 22.97 -21.90
N GLN A 423 -8.19 23.49 -23.09
CA GLN A 423 -9.42 23.24 -23.83
C GLN A 423 -9.33 21.89 -24.54
N ILE A 424 -10.02 20.86 -24.02
CA ILE A 424 -10.02 19.51 -24.62
C ILE A 424 -11.44 19.21 -25.14
N LYS A 425 -11.55 18.95 -26.44
CA LYS A 425 -12.81 18.51 -27.09
C LYS A 425 -13.00 17.01 -26.90
N GLU A 426 -14.20 16.51 -27.16
CA GLU A 426 -14.57 15.09 -26.99
C GLU A 426 -13.62 14.12 -27.71
N GLU A 427 -13.24 14.42 -28.95
CA GLU A 427 -12.23 13.66 -29.73
C GLU A 427 -10.86 13.59 -29.02
N GLY A 428 -10.50 14.64 -28.29
CA GLY A 428 -9.26 14.71 -27.52
C GLY A 428 -9.30 13.89 -26.24
N LEU A 429 -10.47 13.63 -25.66
CA LEU A 429 -10.61 12.83 -24.44
C LEU A 429 -10.18 11.38 -24.69
N GLU A 430 -10.65 10.77 -25.78
CA GLU A 430 -10.22 9.43 -26.19
C GLU A 430 -8.71 9.40 -26.49
N HIS A 431 -8.20 10.44 -27.16
CA HIS A 431 -6.77 10.55 -27.42
C HIS A 431 -5.94 10.62 -26.13
N LEU A 432 -6.41 11.29 -25.09
CA LEU A 432 -5.72 11.37 -23.80
C LEU A 432 -6.05 10.23 -22.83
N CYS A 433 -6.85 9.25 -23.26
CA CYS A 433 -7.38 8.19 -22.38
C CYS A 433 -8.11 8.75 -21.14
N ILE A 434 -8.79 9.89 -21.29
CA ILE A 434 -9.66 10.46 -20.26
C ILE A 434 -11.03 9.81 -20.46
N PRO A 435 -11.55 9.07 -19.48
CA PRO A 435 -12.87 8.48 -19.59
C PRO A 435 -13.91 9.61 -19.66
N PRO A 436 -14.86 9.57 -20.61
CA PRO A 436 -15.97 10.50 -20.62
C PRO A 436 -16.73 10.42 -19.28
N LYS A 437 -17.35 11.54 -18.88
CA LYS A 437 -18.14 11.63 -17.64
C LYS A 437 -19.11 10.47 -17.45
N THR A 438 -19.64 9.91 -18.54
CA THR A 438 -20.69 8.88 -18.60
C THR A 438 -20.20 7.46 -18.90
N GLN A 439 -18.89 7.22 -19.11
CA GLN A 439 -18.42 6.01 -19.81
C GLN A 439 -17.84 4.89 -18.96
N GLU A 440 -17.76 5.01 -17.64
CA GLU A 440 -17.60 3.82 -16.81
C GLU A 440 -19.01 3.30 -16.52
N PRO A 441 -19.46 2.20 -17.16
CA PRO A 441 -20.79 1.68 -16.88
C PRO A 441 -20.87 1.41 -15.39
N ASP A 442 -21.92 1.88 -14.74
CA ASP A 442 -22.13 1.68 -13.30
C ASP A 442 -22.03 0.19 -12.89
N TYR A 443 -22.36 -0.71 -13.81
CA TYR A 443 -22.10 -2.14 -13.67
C TYR A 443 -20.62 -2.49 -13.49
N TYR A 444 -19.73 -1.91 -14.29
CA TYR A 444 -18.29 -2.16 -14.21
C TYR A 444 -17.71 -1.59 -12.90
N ARG A 445 -18.18 -0.41 -12.47
CA ARG A 445 -17.83 0.18 -11.16
C ARG A 445 -18.26 -0.72 -10.00
N LEU A 446 -19.47 -1.30 -10.10
CA LEU A 446 -19.95 -2.29 -9.15
C LEU A 446 -19.09 -3.56 -9.13
N CYS A 447 -18.70 -4.08 -10.30
CA CYS A 447 -17.78 -5.23 -10.38
C CYS A 447 -16.46 -4.94 -9.67
N ALA A 448 -15.85 -3.79 -9.95
CA ALA A 448 -14.61 -3.37 -9.31
C ALA A 448 -14.77 -3.25 -7.79
N TYR A 449 -15.84 -2.63 -7.31
CA TYR A 449 -16.10 -2.46 -5.89
C TYR A 449 -16.30 -3.80 -5.17
N VAL A 450 -17.14 -4.69 -5.70
CA VAL A 450 -17.46 -5.98 -5.08
C VAL A 450 -16.24 -6.90 -5.10
N ASN A 451 -15.48 -6.92 -6.19
CA ASN A 451 -14.25 -7.70 -6.30
C ASN A 451 -13.17 -7.21 -5.32
N PHE A 452 -13.01 -5.88 -5.19
CA PHE A 452 -12.07 -5.30 -4.23
C PHE A 452 -12.46 -5.59 -2.76
N ASN A 453 -13.76 -5.61 -2.47
CA ASN A 453 -14.31 -5.89 -1.15
C ASN A 453 -14.75 -7.35 -1.03
N SER A 454 -13.94 -8.32 -1.48
CA SER A 454 -14.25 -9.75 -1.37
C SER A 454 -14.43 -10.18 0.10
N ASP A 455 -15.28 -11.18 0.34
CA ASP A 455 -15.66 -11.69 1.66
C ASP A 455 -16.37 -10.69 2.59
N GLN A 456 -16.77 -9.52 2.08
CA GLN A 456 -17.58 -8.54 2.82
C GLN A 456 -19.08 -8.84 2.67
N LEU A 457 -19.87 -8.33 3.62
CA LEU A 457 -21.32 -8.49 3.62
C LEU A 457 -22.01 -7.47 2.72
N PHE A 458 -22.94 -7.96 1.91
CA PHE A 458 -23.86 -7.16 1.12
C PHE A 458 -25.30 -7.63 1.33
N TYR A 459 -26.23 -6.74 1.02
CA TYR A 459 -27.65 -7.03 1.00
C TYR A 459 -28.20 -6.76 -0.39
N ILE A 460 -28.86 -7.76 -0.97
CA ILE A 460 -29.41 -7.65 -2.33
C ILE A 460 -30.95 -7.71 -2.32
N SER A 461 -31.55 -6.93 -3.20
CA SER A 461 -33.00 -6.92 -3.42
C SER A 461 -33.37 -7.51 -4.78
N LYS A 462 -34.50 -8.21 -4.81
CA LYS A 462 -35.17 -8.67 -6.03
C LYS A 462 -36.54 -8.00 -6.05
N ASP A 463 -37.03 -7.53 -7.20
CA ASP A 463 -38.38 -6.91 -7.27
C ASP A 463 -38.65 -5.79 -6.24
N GLY A 464 -37.62 -5.07 -5.78
CA GLY A 464 -37.74 -3.93 -4.86
C GLY A 464 -37.90 -4.24 -3.36
N LYS A 465 -37.82 -5.52 -2.94
CA LYS A 465 -37.74 -5.89 -1.51
C LYS A 465 -36.39 -6.53 -1.19
N LEU A 466 -35.82 -6.29 -0.02
CA LEU A 466 -34.56 -6.90 0.43
C LEU A 466 -34.83 -8.36 0.80
N TYR A 467 -34.08 -9.30 0.22
CA TYR A 467 -34.31 -10.74 0.44
C TYR A 467 -33.13 -11.46 1.06
N GLU A 468 -31.89 -11.05 0.76
CA GLU A 468 -30.72 -11.90 1.03
C GLU A 468 -29.54 -11.10 1.57
N GLY A 469 -28.92 -11.62 2.63
CA GLY A 469 -27.58 -11.29 3.04
C GLY A 469 -26.58 -12.20 2.34
N VAL A 470 -25.59 -11.61 1.67
CA VAL A 470 -24.64 -12.31 0.81
C VAL A 470 -23.20 -11.87 1.12
N ALA A 471 -22.24 -12.77 0.97
CA ALA A 471 -20.81 -12.44 0.96
C ALA A 471 -20.36 -12.24 -0.50
N SER A 472 -19.60 -11.19 -0.77
CA SER A 472 -18.90 -11.05 -2.05
C SER A 472 -17.86 -12.15 -2.24
N VAL A 473 -17.64 -12.55 -3.49
CA VAL A 473 -16.61 -13.52 -3.89
C VAL A 473 -15.74 -12.87 -4.98
N PRO A 474 -14.41 -13.13 -4.99
CA PRO A 474 -13.56 -12.66 -6.07
C PRO A 474 -14.02 -13.16 -7.45
N ASP A 475 -13.78 -12.36 -8.48
CA ASP A 475 -13.97 -12.75 -9.88
C ASP A 475 -12.74 -13.53 -10.37
N ASP A 476 -12.75 -14.85 -10.17
CA ASP A 476 -11.67 -15.75 -10.62
C ASP A 476 -11.53 -15.81 -12.16
N GLU A 477 -12.54 -15.33 -12.90
CA GLU A 477 -12.51 -15.23 -14.37
C GLU A 477 -12.03 -13.84 -14.87
N MET A 478 -11.65 -12.93 -13.96
CA MET A 478 -11.17 -11.59 -14.32
C MET A 478 -9.85 -11.66 -15.10
N ILE A 479 -9.84 -11.00 -16.26
CA ILE A 479 -8.64 -10.86 -17.09
C ILE A 479 -8.10 -9.43 -16.94
N ILE A 480 -6.80 -9.28 -16.76
CA ILE A 480 -6.16 -7.96 -16.72
C ILE A 480 -5.30 -7.79 -17.97
N ASP A 481 -5.52 -6.68 -18.70
CA ASP A 481 -4.72 -6.38 -19.89
C ASP A 481 -3.29 -5.95 -19.53
N LYS A 482 -2.41 -5.84 -20.53
CA LYS A 482 -1.00 -5.45 -20.32
C LYS A 482 -0.81 -4.07 -19.68
N PHE A 483 -1.85 -3.23 -19.62
CA PHE A 483 -1.83 -1.91 -19.02
C PHE A 483 -2.42 -1.90 -17.61
N GLY A 484 -2.79 -3.06 -17.05
CA GLY A 484 -3.36 -3.18 -15.72
C GLY A 484 -4.84 -2.81 -15.66
N ASP A 485 -5.55 -2.79 -16.80
CA ASP A 485 -6.98 -2.52 -16.81
C ASP A 485 -7.77 -3.84 -16.78
N PRO A 486 -8.68 -4.04 -15.81
CA PRO A 486 -9.38 -5.30 -15.67
C PRO A 486 -10.53 -5.44 -16.67
N GLN A 487 -10.91 -6.67 -16.95
CA GLN A 487 -12.13 -7.04 -17.61
C GLN A 487 -12.86 -8.01 -16.69
N TYR A 488 -13.82 -7.46 -15.94
CA TYR A 488 -14.64 -8.26 -15.05
C TYR A 488 -15.61 -9.12 -15.86
N SER A 489 -15.72 -10.38 -15.48
CA SER A 489 -16.67 -11.32 -16.01
C SER A 489 -18.06 -11.14 -15.36
N GLY A 490 -18.10 -10.63 -14.12
CA GLY A 490 -19.31 -10.63 -13.30
C GLY A 490 -19.16 -9.98 -11.93
N VAL A 491 -20.30 -9.80 -11.27
CA VAL A 491 -20.36 -9.61 -9.81
C VAL A 491 -20.72 -10.95 -9.19
N TYR A 492 -19.95 -11.41 -8.20
CA TYR A 492 -20.13 -12.72 -7.58
C TYR A 492 -20.56 -12.59 -6.12
N PHE A 493 -21.64 -13.28 -5.77
CA PHE A 493 -22.16 -13.31 -4.40
C PHE A 493 -22.45 -14.73 -3.96
N ARG A 494 -22.04 -15.05 -2.74
CA ARG A 494 -22.39 -16.28 -2.03
C ARG A 494 -23.47 -15.97 -1.00
N LYS A 495 -24.59 -16.68 -1.06
CA LYS A 495 -25.69 -16.50 -0.10
C LYS A 495 -25.26 -16.91 1.31
N LEU A 496 -25.55 -16.07 2.29
CA LEU A 496 -25.32 -16.36 3.71
C LEU A 496 -26.64 -16.69 4.43
N PHE A 497 -27.65 -15.83 4.27
CA PHE A 497 -28.95 -15.96 4.93
C PHE A 497 -30.05 -15.20 4.18
N GLU A 498 -31.31 -15.52 4.49
CA GLU A 498 -32.48 -14.76 4.02
C GLU A 498 -32.92 -13.74 5.07
N VAL A 499 -33.25 -12.53 4.62
CA VAL A 499 -33.79 -11.46 5.45
C VAL A 499 -35.31 -11.64 5.49
N ASN A 500 -35.82 -12.39 6.48
CA ASN A 500 -37.27 -12.48 6.72
C ASN A 500 -37.72 -11.31 7.60
N GLU A 501 -38.83 -10.66 7.22
CA GLU A 501 -39.40 -9.49 7.92
C GLU A 501 -39.86 -9.78 9.37
N ASP A 502 -39.89 -11.04 9.80
CA ASP A 502 -40.14 -11.39 11.20
C ASP A 502 -39.46 -12.72 11.54
N LYS A 503 -38.60 -12.69 12.58
CA LYS A 503 -37.98 -13.81 13.31
C LYS A 503 -36.76 -14.48 12.67
N ALA A 504 -35.63 -14.24 13.34
CA ALA A 504 -34.41 -15.05 13.45
C ALA A 504 -33.64 -15.33 12.15
N LEU A 505 -32.38 -14.85 12.10
CA LEU A 505 -31.36 -15.33 11.17
C LEU A 505 -31.28 -16.85 11.24
N ARG A 506 -31.91 -17.56 10.32
CA ARG A 506 -31.68 -18.99 10.12
C ARG A 506 -30.45 -19.12 9.25
N TRP A 507 -29.43 -19.78 9.79
CA TRP A 507 -28.25 -20.19 9.03
C TRP A 507 -28.72 -21.11 7.90
N ALA A 508 -28.53 -20.68 6.65
CA ALA A 508 -28.64 -21.58 5.52
C ALA A 508 -27.43 -22.52 5.59
N THR A 509 -27.62 -23.69 6.19
CA THR A 509 -26.55 -24.64 6.48
C THR A 509 -26.02 -25.36 5.23
N ASP A 510 -26.43 -24.98 4.02
CA ASP A 510 -26.14 -25.81 2.85
C ASP A 510 -26.10 -25.14 1.46
N ASN A 511 -25.74 -23.86 1.30
CA ASN A 511 -25.57 -23.31 -0.06
C ASN A 511 -24.22 -22.61 -0.27
N ARG A 512 -23.22 -23.42 -0.64
CA ARG A 512 -21.94 -22.97 -1.25
C ARG A 512 -22.13 -22.39 -2.65
N THR A 513 -23.36 -22.20 -3.13
CA THR A 513 -23.64 -21.73 -4.48
C THR A 513 -23.30 -20.25 -4.60
N VAL A 514 -22.21 -19.96 -5.32
CA VAL A 514 -21.85 -18.62 -5.77
C VAL A 514 -22.74 -18.28 -6.98
N THR A 515 -23.41 -17.14 -6.93
CA THR A 515 -24.22 -16.61 -8.04
C THR A 515 -23.45 -15.52 -8.76
N ARG A 516 -23.33 -15.65 -10.08
CA ARG A 516 -22.77 -14.63 -10.97
C ARG A 516 -23.89 -13.71 -11.48
N PHE A 517 -23.69 -12.41 -11.34
CA PHE A 517 -24.53 -11.38 -11.91
C PHE A 517 -23.79 -10.64 -13.03
N ASN A 518 -24.44 -10.57 -14.18
CA ASN A 518 -24.07 -9.76 -15.33
C ASN A 518 -25.04 -8.58 -15.50
N GLN A 519 -24.69 -7.62 -16.36
CA GLN A 519 -25.43 -6.37 -16.50
C GLN A 519 -26.94 -6.55 -16.73
N SER A 520 -27.35 -7.65 -17.38
CA SER A 520 -28.75 -7.94 -17.69
C SER A 520 -29.55 -8.55 -16.53
N ASN A 521 -28.92 -9.06 -15.48
CA ASN A 521 -29.59 -9.78 -14.38
C ASN A 521 -29.26 -9.24 -12.98
N LEU A 522 -28.67 -8.05 -12.89
CA LEU A 522 -28.30 -7.43 -11.62
C LEU A 522 -29.51 -7.26 -10.67
N PRO A 523 -29.28 -7.39 -9.35
CA PRO A 523 -30.26 -7.01 -8.34
C PRO A 523 -30.68 -5.54 -8.47
N ILE A 524 -31.93 -5.24 -8.13
CA ILE A 524 -32.50 -3.89 -8.21
C ILE A 524 -31.85 -2.94 -7.21
N LEU A 525 -31.46 -3.46 -6.04
CA LEU A 525 -30.77 -2.73 -4.98
C LEU A 525 -29.64 -3.60 -4.42
N ILE A 526 -28.52 -2.96 -4.14
CA ILE A 526 -27.40 -3.53 -3.41
C ILE A 526 -27.00 -2.54 -2.32
N TYR A 527 -26.92 -3.02 -1.09
CA TYR A 527 -26.42 -2.26 0.07
C TYR A 527 -25.19 -2.96 0.66
N THR A 528 -24.31 -2.19 1.27
CA THR A 528 -23.22 -2.73 2.09
C THR A 528 -23.72 -3.09 3.49
N GLY A 529 -23.00 -3.99 4.16
CA GLY A 529 -23.10 -4.26 5.60
C GLY A 529 -21.75 -4.68 6.15
N THR A 530 -21.70 -4.96 7.45
CA THR A 530 -20.48 -5.39 8.16
C THR A 530 -20.71 -6.71 8.88
N ILE A 531 -19.67 -7.53 8.90
CA ILE A 531 -19.62 -8.77 9.70
C ILE A 531 -18.65 -8.52 10.85
N LYS A 532 -19.10 -8.77 12.08
CA LYS A 532 -18.25 -8.78 13.26
C LYS A 532 -18.31 -10.15 13.90
N THR A 533 -17.15 -10.74 14.15
CA THR A 533 -17.05 -11.94 14.99
C THR A 533 -17.21 -11.56 16.45
N CYS A 534 -18.01 -12.32 17.20
CA CYS A 534 -18.18 -12.17 18.65
C CYS A 534 -18.21 -13.54 19.34
N SER A 535 -18.16 -13.55 20.66
CA SER A 535 -18.09 -14.78 21.48
C SER A 535 -19.26 -15.76 21.29
N THR A 536 -20.36 -15.34 20.66
CA THR A 536 -21.55 -16.17 20.39
C THR A 536 -21.73 -16.51 18.91
N GLY A 537 -20.79 -16.12 18.04
CA GLY A 537 -20.83 -16.38 16.60
C GLY A 537 -20.49 -15.15 15.74
N MET A 538 -21.13 -15.02 14.59
CA MET A 538 -21.01 -13.84 13.73
C MET A 538 -22.21 -12.93 13.92
N GLN A 539 -21.96 -11.65 14.18
CA GLN A 539 -22.94 -10.59 14.19
C GLN A 539 -22.87 -9.84 12.85
N PHE A 540 -24.01 -9.75 12.18
CA PHE A 540 -24.16 -9.01 10.93
C PHE A 540 -24.81 -7.66 11.24
N SER A 541 -24.28 -6.56 10.69
CA SER A 541 -25.04 -5.31 10.66
C SER A 541 -26.10 -5.37 9.58
N GLY A 542 -27.16 -4.57 9.69
CA GLY A 542 -28.18 -4.46 8.64
C GLY A 542 -27.66 -3.74 7.39
N PRO A 543 -28.53 -3.50 6.38
CA PRO A 543 -28.17 -2.67 5.24
C PRO A 543 -27.76 -1.27 5.72
N GLU A 544 -26.53 -0.85 5.43
CA GLU A 544 -25.96 0.41 5.92
C GLU A 544 -25.97 1.50 4.86
N LYS A 545 -25.25 1.29 3.75
CA LYS A 545 -25.08 2.28 2.68
C LYS A 545 -25.57 1.71 1.36
N LEU A 546 -26.33 2.50 0.60
CA LEU A 546 -26.77 2.13 -0.75
C LEU A 546 -25.57 2.18 -1.69
N LEU A 547 -25.29 1.07 -2.36
CA LEU A 547 -24.21 0.95 -3.33
C LEU A 547 -24.72 0.97 -4.77
N TYR A 548 -25.87 0.34 -5.03
CA TYR A 548 -26.41 0.21 -6.38
C TYR A 548 -27.93 0.27 -6.38
N LYS A 549 -28.52 0.99 -7.35
CA LYS A 549 -29.97 1.04 -7.56
C LYS A 549 -30.32 1.19 -9.05
N ASN A 550 -31.09 0.25 -9.59
CA ASN A 550 -31.70 0.33 -10.92
C ASN A 550 -30.73 0.81 -12.03
N GLY A 551 -29.59 0.15 -12.20
CA GLY A 551 -28.62 0.57 -13.20
C GLY A 551 -27.54 1.50 -12.68
N VAL A 552 -27.76 2.19 -11.56
CA VAL A 552 -26.91 3.30 -11.09
C VAL A 552 -26.05 2.88 -9.89
N TYR A 553 -24.76 3.17 -9.96
CA TYR A 553 -23.79 2.93 -8.88
C TYR A 553 -23.57 4.21 -8.06
N PHE A 554 -23.56 4.08 -6.75
CA PHE A 554 -23.35 5.17 -5.80
C PHE A 554 -21.95 5.03 -5.21
N ASP A 555 -21.10 6.03 -5.47
CA ASP A 555 -19.73 6.01 -4.98
C ASP A 555 -19.71 6.13 -3.46
N LEU A 556 -19.15 5.12 -2.80
CA LEU A 556 -18.87 5.17 -1.38
C LEU A 556 -17.46 5.76 -1.23
N CYS A 557 -17.33 6.89 -0.54
CA CYS A 557 -16.02 7.50 -0.27
C CYS A 557 -15.05 6.43 0.25
N GLN A 558 -13.90 6.30 -0.41
CA GLN A 558 -12.79 5.54 0.12
C GLN A 558 -12.12 6.40 1.18
N ASP A 559 -12.34 6.08 2.45
CA ASP A 559 -11.78 6.81 3.59
C ASP A 559 -10.28 6.52 3.79
N GLU A 560 -9.74 5.45 3.17
CA GLU A 560 -8.35 5.02 3.29
C GLU A 560 -7.68 4.75 1.94
N LYS A 561 -6.36 4.99 1.87
CA LYS A 561 -5.55 4.70 0.68
C LYS A 561 -5.48 3.18 0.47
N PRO A 562 -5.84 2.65 -0.72
CA PRO A 562 -5.67 1.22 -1.01
C PRO A 562 -4.20 0.81 -0.84
N THR A 563 -3.97 -0.28 -0.12
CA THR A 563 -2.65 -0.93 -0.08
C THR A 563 -2.46 -1.74 -1.35
N TYR A 564 -1.36 -1.50 -2.04
CA TYR A 564 -0.91 -2.28 -3.19
C TYR A 564 0.15 -3.26 -2.76
#